data_AF-A0A6M0J0V0-F1
#
_entry.id   AF-A0A6M0J0V0-F1
#
_cell.length_a   1.000
_cell.length_b   1.000
_cell.length_c   1.000
_cell.angle_alpha   90.00
_cell.angle_beta   90.00
_cell.angle_gamma   90.00
#
_symmetry.space_group_name_H-M   'P 1'
#
loop_
_entity.id
_entity.type
_entity.pdbx_description
1 polymer ?
#
loop_
_entity_poly.entity_id
_entity_poly.type
_entity_poly.pdbx_seq_one_letter_code
_entity_poly.pdbx_strand_id
1 'polypeptide(L)'
;MSDYLFSQFKANEFEALHKELSQVLDIPQGQLLALYQKMQQEFELEGYPEQTLPRNIFHSHDESFQKCYEDALVIGVDIPSLLEKNNNISNKKTVVILGQDPLRKSDKRVEKIGIATPYALHLKSCREKLRNTRLYFDLIKVLLDAGYRVYLTDIFKVWVSEASCDDGIPLSKKDGSRFIQVLKTELKIFEPLAIVTWGKKASTAIKSIKLEVKPLEFPHPSGAANGAWRELMGKPPTRENRINYWQQEVFAHLSGL
;
A
#
# COMPACT_ATOMS: atom_id res chain seq x y z
N MET A 1 -16.46 -17.74 -8.26
CA MET A 1 -15.66 -16.59 -8.74
C MET A 1 -15.37 -15.72 -7.53
N SER A 2 -14.20 -15.07 -7.47
CA SER A 2 -13.89 -14.13 -6.37
C SER A 2 -14.92 -12.99 -6.35
N ASP A 3 -15.35 -12.58 -5.15
CA ASP A 3 -16.20 -11.40 -4.92
C ASP A 3 -15.47 -10.09 -5.29
N TYR A 4 -14.15 -10.15 -5.44
CA TYR A 4 -13.29 -9.01 -5.72
C TYR A 4 -12.40 -9.24 -6.94
N LEU A 5 -12.21 -8.19 -7.72
CA LEU A 5 -11.17 -8.08 -8.73
C LEU A 5 -9.94 -7.45 -8.07
N PHE A 6 -8.78 -8.07 -8.24
CA PHE A 6 -7.52 -7.64 -7.63
C PHE A 6 -6.53 -7.18 -8.70
N SER A 7 -6.00 -5.97 -8.58
CA SER A 7 -5.01 -5.36 -9.47
C SER A 7 -5.34 -5.49 -10.96
N GLN A 8 -6.63 -5.47 -11.31
CA GLN A 8 -7.10 -5.44 -12.70
C GLN A 8 -7.17 -3.98 -13.17
N PHE A 9 -6.00 -3.42 -13.49
CA PHE A 9 -5.89 -2.08 -14.02
C PHE A 9 -6.43 -2.01 -15.46
N LYS A 10 -7.00 -0.88 -15.85
CA LYS A 10 -7.21 -0.59 -17.27
C LYS A 10 -5.86 -0.51 -17.99
N ALA A 11 -5.82 -0.78 -19.29
CA ALA A 11 -4.57 -0.78 -20.06
C ALA A 11 -3.80 0.54 -19.93
N ASN A 12 -4.50 1.67 -20.07
CA ASN A 12 -3.92 3.01 -19.92
C ASN A 12 -3.47 3.32 -18.47
N GLU A 13 -4.22 2.85 -17.46
CA GLU A 13 -3.84 2.98 -16.05
C GLU A 13 -2.55 2.18 -15.77
N PHE A 14 -2.45 0.95 -16.29
CA PHE A 14 -1.26 0.10 -16.13
C PHE A 14 -0.03 0.67 -16.83
N GLU A 15 -0.16 1.11 -18.08
CA GLU A 15 0.94 1.71 -18.83
C GLU A 15 1.49 2.96 -18.14
N ALA A 16 0.59 3.85 -17.70
CA ALA A 16 0.98 5.05 -16.96
C ALA A 16 1.62 4.69 -15.62
N LEU A 17 1.05 3.74 -14.89
CA LEU A 17 1.58 3.29 -13.60
C LEU A 17 2.98 2.68 -13.74
N HIS A 18 3.18 1.79 -14.73
CA HIS A 18 4.48 1.19 -15.00
C HIS A 18 5.52 2.27 -15.32
N LYS A 19 5.18 3.23 -16.19
CA LYS A 19 6.06 4.35 -16.52
C LYS A 19 6.52 5.11 -15.27
N GLU A 20 5.62 5.38 -14.32
CA GLU A 20 5.98 6.08 -13.09
C GLU A 20 6.79 5.21 -12.13
N LEU A 21 6.40 3.94 -11.91
CA LEU A 21 7.14 3.02 -11.06
C LEU A 21 8.56 2.78 -11.60
N SER A 22 8.74 2.76 -12.92
CA SER A 22 10.05 2.55 -13.55
C SER A 22 11.09 3.64 -13.22
N GLN A 23 10.66 4.80 -12.73
CA GLN A 23 11.55 5.87 -12.28
C GLN A 23 12.27 5.55 -10.95
N VAL A 24 11.74 4.61 -10.18
CA VAL A 24 12.27 4.20 -8.87
C VAL A 24 12.55 2.70 -8.78
N LEU A 25 11.85 1.88 -9.55
CA LEU A 25 12.02 0.43 -9.58
C LEU A 25 12.34 -0.05 -10.99
N ASP A 26 13.51 -0.66 -11.18
CA ASP A 26 13.93 -1.29 -12.45
C ASP A 26 13.22 -2.64 -12.64
N ILE A 27 11.92 -2.58 -12.93
CA ILE A 27 11.08 -3.73 -13.24
C ILE A 27 10.54 -3.55 -14.68
N PRO A 28 10.96 -4.39 -15.63
CA PRO A 28 10.41 -4.37 -16.99
C PRO A 28 8.90 -4.52 -17.02
N GLN A 29 8.24 -3.84 -17.95
CA GLN A 29 6.77 -3.81 -18.05
C GLN A 29 6.14 -5.21 -18.08
N GLY A 30 6.69 -6.10 -18.91
CA GLY A 30 6.21 -7.48 -19.03
C GLY A 30 6.38 -8.28 -17.73
N GLN A 31 7.43 -8.00 -16.95
CA GLN A 31 7.65 -8.65 -15.65
C GLN A 31 6.67 -8.12 -14.60
N LEU A 32 6.43 -6.80 -14.56
CA LEU A 32 5.43 -6.23 -13.66
C LEU A 32 4.01 -6.73 -13.99
N LEU A 33 3.68 -6.83 -15.27
CA LEU A 33 2.40 -7.40 -15.72
C LEU A 33 2.25 -8.86 -15.27
N ALA A 34 3.29 -9.67 -15.46
CA ALA A 34 3.29 -11.08 -15.06
C ALA A 34 3.12 -11.23 -13.53
N LEU A 35 3.73 -10.34 -12.72
CA LEU A 35 3.53 -10.32 -11.28
C LEU A 35 2.07 -10.06 -10.91
N TYR A 36 1.43 -9.05 -11.50
CA TYR A 36 0.01 -8.78 -11.24
C TYR A 36 -0.90 -9.92 -11.71
N GLN A 37 -0.65 -10.49 -12.89
CA GLN A 37 -1.42 -11.61 -13.42
C GLN A 37 -1.32 -12.83 -12.50
N LYS A 38 -0.14 -13.10 -11.95
CA LYS A 38 0.02 -14.20 -11.00
C LYS A 38 -0.70 -13.93 -9.68
N MET A 39 -0.56 -12.73 -9.12
CA MET A 39 -1.31 -12.32 -7.92
C MET A 39 -2.83 -12.39 -8.11
N GLN A 40 -3.32 -12.10 -9.32
CA GLN A 40 -4.74 -12.24 -9.69
C GLN A 40 -5.19 -13.71 -9.69
N GLN A 41 -4.42 -14.58 -10.33
CA GLN A 41 -4.72 -16.02 -10.41
C GLN A 41 -4.69 -16.68 -9.02
N GLU A 42 -3.78 -16.23 -8.17
CA GLU A 42 -3.55 -16.79 -6.83
C GLU A 42 -4.36 -16.08 -5.75
N PHE A 43 -5.17 -15.07 -6.10
CA PHE A 43 -5.82 -14.18 -5.12
C PHE A 43 -6.64 -14.94 -4.09
N GLU A 44 -7.33 -16.02 -4.49
CA GLU A 44 -8.18 -16.84 -3.62
C GLU A 44 -7.51 -18.11 -3.07
N LEU A 45 -6.24 -18.34 -3.39
CA LEU A 45 -5.50 -19.50 -2.92
C LEU A 45 -5.06 -19.35 -1.46
N GLU A 46 -4.99 -20.48 -0.78
CA GLU A 46 -4.44 -20.59 0.57
C GLU A 46 -2.93 -20.76 0.50
N GLY A 47 -2.19 -19.92 1.24
CA GLY A 47 -0.75 -19.81 1.08
C GLY A 47 -0.36 -19.08 -0.20
N TYR A 48 0.90 -18.65 -0.27
CA TYR A 48 1.41 -17.93 -1.44
C TYR A 48 2.86 -18.30 -1.68
N PRO A 49 3.23 -18.71 -2.91
CA PRO A 49 4.62 -18.79 -3.26
C PRO A 49 5.15 -17.36 -3.34
N GLU A 50 6.11 -17.03 -2.47
CA GLU A 50 6.74 -15.72 -2.44
C GLU A 50 7.25 -15.36 -3.85
N GLN A 51 6.75 -14.25 -4.40
CA GLN A 51 7.24 -13.74 -5.68
C GLN A 51 8.51 -12.99 -5.40
N THR A 52 9.63 -13.46 -5.96
CA THR A 52 10.92 -12.88 -5.65
C THR A 52 11.54 -12.26 -6.89
N LEU A 53 12.13 -11.08 -6.74
CA LEU A 53 13.00 -10.46 -7.73
C LEU A 53 14.43 -10.37 -7.22
N PRO A 54 15.43 -10.21 -8.11
CA PRO A 54 16.79 -9.88 -7.69
C PRO A 54 16.84 -8.55 -6.91
N ARG A 55 17.88 -8.35 -6.11
CA ARG A 55 18.04 -7.13 -5.30
C ARG A 55 18.26 -5.85 -6.11
N ASN A 56 18.73 -5.94 -7.35
CA ASN A 56 19.06 -4.78 -8.18
C ASN A 56 17.84 -4.10 -8.83
N ILE A 57 16.63 -4.31 -8.32
CA ILE A 57 15.44 -3.61 -8.82
C ILE A 57 15.31 -2.18 -8.27
N PHE A 58 16.10 -1.78 -7.27
CA PHE A 58 16.13 -0.41 -6.78
C PHE A 58 17.57 0.09 -6.77
N HIS A 59 17.76 1.31 -7.30
CA HIS A 59 19.04 2.00 -7.31
C HIS A 59 18.89 3.37 -6.65
N SER A 60 19.52 3.50 -5.48
CA SER A 60 19.58 4.77 -4.76
C SER A 60 20.44 5.78 -5.52
N HIS A 61 20.06 7.06 -5.48
CA HIS A 61 20.86 8.17 -5.99
C HIS A 61 21.82 8.76 -4.93
N ASP A 62 22.02 8.03 -3.84
CA ASP A 62 22.90 8.38 -2.74
C ASP A 62 23.89 7.24 -2.47
N GLU A 63 25.18 7.48 -2.70
CA GLU A 63 26.23 6.46 -2.57
C GLU A 63 26.30 5.85 -1.16
N SER A 64 26.04 6.65 -0.12
CA SER A 64 26.04 6.15 1.25
C SER A 64 24.89 5.19 1.50
N PHE A 65 23.71 5.50 0.95
CA PHE A 65 22.54 4.64 1.04
C PHE A 65 22.67 3.38 0.15
N GLN A 66 23.36 3.45 -0.99
CA GLN A 66 23.65 2.26 -1.81
C GLN A 66 24.36 1.19 -1.00
N LYS A 67 25.38 1.56 -0.23
CA LYS A 67 26.09 0.64 0.66
C LYS A 67 25.16 0.04 1.72
N CYS A 68 24.34 0.86 2.37
CA CYS A 68 23.34 0.39 3.34
C CYS A 68 22.36 -0.62 2.72
N TYR A 69 21.93 -0.38 1.48
CA TYR A 69 21.06 -1.28 0.73
C TYR A 69 21.72 -2.63 0.41
N GLU A 70 22.99 -2.61 0.00
CA GLU A 70 23.77 -3.82 -0.29
C GLU A 70 24.04 -4.68 0.94
N ASP A 71 24.29 -4.03 2.08
CA ASP A 71 24.58 -4.68 3.37
C ASP A 71 23.31 -5.13 4.12
N ALA A 72 22.14 -4.64 3.74
CA ALA A 72 20.88 -4.95 4.42
C ALA A 72 20.57 -6.45 4.45
N LEU A 73 20.11 -6.95 5.60
CA LEU A 73 19.68 -8.33 5.74
C LEU A 73 18.41 -8.59 4.93
N VAL A 74 17.43 -7.71 5.02
CA VAL A 74 16.18 -7.85 4.26
C VAL A 74 15.72 -6.52 3.70
N ILE A 75 15.17 -6.61 2.50
CA ILE A 75 14.62 -5.48 1.75
C ILE A 75 13.17 -5.83 1.47
N GLY A 76 12.29 -4.89 1.78
CA GLY A 76 10.88 -4.98 1.44
C GLY A 76 10.60 -4.17 0.19
N VAL A 77 9.83 -4.73 -0.73
CA VAL A 77 9.29 -4.01 -1.87
C VAL A 77 7.81 -4.32 -2.03
N ASP A 78 6.99 -3.28 -2.06
CA ASP A 78 5.58 -3.39 -2.41
C ASP A 78 5.30 -2.64 -3.71
N ILE A 79 4.58 -3.30 -4.61
CA ILE A 79 3.94 -2.68 -5.76
C ILE A 79 2.49 -2.32 -5.41
N PRO A 80 1.96 -1.21 -5.92
CA PRO A 80 0.59 -0.79 -5.63
C PRO A 80 -0.44 -1.84 -6.07
N SER A 81 -1.65 -1.76 -5.51
CA SER A 81 -2.73 -2.67 -5.87
C SER A 81 -4.06 -1.94 -5.98
N LEU A 82 -4.98 -2.53 -6.73
CA LEU A 82 -6.34 -2.02 -6.89
C LEU A 82 -7.33 -3.09 -6.46
N LEU A 83 -8.26 -2.78 -5.59
CA LEU A 83 -9.36 -3.68 -5.22
C LEU A 83 -10.68 -3.09 -5.69
N GLU A 84 -11.53 -3.94 -6.27
CA GLU A 84 -12.90 -3.56 -6.58
C GLU A 84 -13.85 -4.76 -6.46
N LYS A 85 -15.12 -4.50 -6.17
CA LYS A 85 -16.14 -5.55 -6.12
C LYS A 85 -16.47 -6.07 -7.52
N ASN A 86 -16.55 -7.38 -7.71
CA ASN A 86 -16.93 -7.98 -9.00
C ASN A 86 -18.46 -7.96 -9.16
N ASN A 87 -19.02 -6.81 -9.57
CA ASN A 87 -20.47 -6.59 -9.65
C ASN A 87 -20.93 -5.89 -10.92
N ASN A 88 -20.13 -5.92 -12.00
CA ASN A 88 -20.43 -5.35 -13.31
C ASN A 88 -20.73 -3.83 -13.34
N ILE A 89 -20.50 -3.10 -12.24
CA ILE A 89 -20.60 -1.64 -12.23
C ILE A 89 -19.37 -1.06 -12.91
N SER A 90 -19.59 -0.31 -13.99
CA SER A 90 -18.52 0.42 -14.70
C SER A 90 -18.24 1.77 -14.05
N ASN A 91 -17.05 2.33 -14.30
CA ASN A 91 -16.67 3.70 -13.93
C ASN A 91 -16.77 4.03 -12.43
N LYS A 92 -16.50 3.05 -11.55
CA LYS A 92 -16.41 3.26 -10.10
C LYS A 92 -15.43 4.37 -9.77
N LYS A 93 -15.79 5.22 -8.80
CA LYS A 93 -14.89 6.24 -8.24
C LYS A 93 -13.80 5.57 -7.41
N THR A 94 -12.60 6.15 -7.43
CA THR A 94 -11.45 5.63 -6.70
C THR A 94 -11.30 6.31 -5.36
N VAL A 95 -11.13 5.53 -4.29
CA VAL A 95 -10.59 6.01 -3.02
C VAL A 95 -9.18 5.46 -2.89
N VAL A 96 -8.21 6.32 -2.60
CA VAL A 96 -6.83 5.90 -2.35
C VAL A 96 -6.62 5.73 -0.86
N ILE A 97 -5.95 4.64 -0.44
CA ILE A 97 -5.46 4.47 0.92
C ILE A 97 -3.94 4.37 0.87
N LEU A 98 -3.29 5.24 1.65
CA LEU A 98 -1.84 5.36 1.71
C LEU A 98 -1.27 4.65 2.93
N GLY A 99 -0.42 3.66 2.67
CA GLY A 99 0.54 3.14 3.62
C GLY A 99 1.85 3.92 3.60
N GLN A 100 2.78 3.48 4.44
CA GLN A 100 4.06 4.17 4.64
C GLN A 100 5.16 3.53 3.82
N ASP A 101 5.48 2.26 4.13
CA ASP A 101 6.57 1.50 3.56
C ASP A 101 6.31 -0.02 3.69
N PRO A 102 6.95 -0.84 2.85
CA PRO A 102 6.78 -2.29 2.81
C PRO A 102 7.62 -2.99 3.89
N LEU A 103 7.37 -2.70 5.16
CA LEU A 103 8.11 -3.28 6.29
C LEU A 103 8.29 -4.80 6.14
N ARG A 104 9.53 -5.29 6.35
CA ARG A 104 9.87 -6.72 6.41
C ARG A 104 10.73 -7.00 7.64
N LYS A 105 10.69 -8.25 8.10
CA LYS A 105 11.53 -8.72 9.21
C LYS A 105 12.13 -10.07 8.84
N SER A 106 13.44 -10.19 9.02
CA SER A 106 14.20 -11.43 8.83
C SER A 106 15.48 -11.30 9.64
N ASP A 107 15.91 -12.36 10.32
CA ASP A 107 17.21 -12.43 11.00
C ASP A 107 18.34 -12.87 10.07
N LYS A 108 18.01 -13.18 8.80
CA LYS A 108 18.94 -13.68 7.79
C LYS A 108 18.96 -12.78 6.56
N ARG A 109 20.13 -12.71 5.94
CA ARG A 109 20.31 -12.06 4.64
C ARG A 109 19.52 -12.80 3.57
N VAL A 110 18.60 -12.10 2.91
CA VAL A 110 17.77 -12.65 1.84
C VAL A 110 18.24 -12.10 0.50
N GLU A 111 18.81 -12.95 -0.35
CA GLU A 111 19.40 -12.54 -1.64
C GLU A 111 18.35 -12.17 -2.71
N LYS A 112 17.11 -12.62 -2.56
CA LYS A 112 16.00 -12.22 -3.42
C LYS A 112 14.95 -11.44 -2.62
N ILE A 113 14.41 -10.41 -3.23
CA ILE A 113 13.42 -9.53 -2.59
C ILE A 113 12.03 -10.08 -2.83
N GLY A 114 11.28 -10.36 -1.77
CA GLY A 114 9.86 -10.66 -1.85
C GLY A 114 9.06 -9.43 -2.30
N ILE A 115 8.42 -9.52 -3.47
CA ILE A 115 7.51 -8.51 -4.00
C ILE A 115 6.10 -8.79 -3.49
N ALA A 116 5.53 -7.80 -2.83
CA ALA A 116 4.20 -7.88 -2.29
C ALA A 116 3.41 -6.62 -2.65
N THR A 117 2.29 -6.41 -1.98
CA THR A 117 1.44 -5.24 -2.13
C THR A 117 1.16 -4.65 -0.75
N PRO A 118 0.76 -3.38 -0.63
CA PRO A 118 0.49 -2.78 0.67
C PRO A 118 -0.42 -3.67 1.53
N TYR A 119 0.02 -3.87 2.77
CA TYR A 119 -0.64 -4.73 3.78
C TYR A 119 -0.80 -6.21 3.39
N ALA A 120 -0.07 -6.64 2.36
CA ALA A 120 -0.09 -7.99 1.81
C ALA A 120 -1.49 -8.51 1.45
N LEU A 121 -2.39 -7.64 0.98
CA LEU A 121 -3.79 -8.00 0.70
C LEU A 121 -3.97 -8.88 -0.55
N HIS A 122 -2.93 -9.11 -1.35
CA HIS A 122 -2.92 -10.19 -2.34
C HIS A 122 -3.06 -11.57 -1.68
N LEU A 123 -2.66 -11.71 -0.40
CA LEU A 123 -2.76 -12.96 0.36
C LEU A 123 -4.13 -13.12 1.03
N LYS A 124 -4.81 -14.24 0.78
CA LYS A 124 -6.09 -14.57 1.43
C LYS A 124 -6.00 -14.62 2.94
N SER A 125 -4.92 -15.20 3.48
CA SER A 125 -4.69 -15.26 4.93
C SER A 125 -4.61 -13.88 5.58
N CYS A 126 -4.05 -12.88 4.89
CA CYS A 126 -4.01 -11.50 5.36
C CYS A 126 -5.38 -10.84 5.39
N ARG A 127 -6.28 -11.22 4.47
CA ARG A 127 -7.65 -10.70 4.39
C ARG A 127 -8.60 -11.37 5.40
N GLU A 128 -8.41 -12.65 5.71
CA GLU A 128 -9.43 -13.45 6.43
C GLU A 128 -8.97 -13.99 7.80
N LYS A 129 -7.69 -14.29 7.97
CA LYS A 129 -7.19 -15.08 9.12
C LYS A 129 -6.31 -14.26 10.07
N LEU A 130 -5.33 -13.56 9.53
CA LEU A 130 -4.34 -12.84 10.33
C LEU A 130 -5.00 -11.63 10.99
N ARG A 131 -5.12 -11.68 12.32
CA ARG A 131 -5.87 -10.69 13.12
C ARG A 131 -5.51 -9.24 12.80
N ASN A 132 -4.22 -8.94 12.63
CA ASN A 132 -3.76 -7.57 12.40
C ASN A 132 -4.19 -7.07 11.02
N THR A 133 -3.81 -7.76 9.94
CA THR A 133 -4.10 -7.33 8.56
C THR A 133 -5.56 -7.51 8.17
N ARG A 134 -6.29 -8.45 8.81
CA ARG A 134 -7.73 -8.65 8.58
C ARG A 134 -8.51 -7.36 8.85
N LEU A 135 -8.20 -6.66 9.94
CA LEU A 135 -8.85 -5.37 10.23
C LEU A 135 -8.66 -4.38 9.06
N TYR A 136 -7.52 -4.39 8.40
CA TYR A 136 -7.21 -3.45 7.33
C TYR A 136 -8.13 -3.73 6.14
N PHE A 137 -8.28 -5.02 5.81
CA PHE A 137 -9.22 -5.46 4.80
C PHE A 137 -10.66 -5.15 5.18
N ASP A 138 -11.05 -5.29 6.45
CA ASP A 138 -12.42 -4.95 6.89
C ASP A 138 -12.75 -3.47 6.69
N LEU A 139 -11.81 -2.57 6.99
CA LEU A 139 -11.98 -1.14 6.74
C LEU A 139 -12.08 -0.85 5.23
N ILE A 140 -11.26 -1.49 4.42
CA ILE A 140 -11.31 -1.40 2.94
C ILE A 140 -12.64 -1.93 2.41
N LYS A 141 -13.12 -3.05 2.95
CA LYS A 141 -14.36 -3.70 2.54
C LYS A 141 -15.58 -2.80 2.69
N VAL A 142 -15.61 -1.90 3.69
CA VAL A 142 -16.65 -0.86 3.80
C VAL A 142 -16.76 -0.03 2.51
N LEU A 143 -15.63 0.41 1.95
CA LEU A 143 -15.61 1.18 0.70
C LEU A 143 -15.97 0.31 -0.52
N LEU A 144 -15.45 -0.91 -0.57
CA LEU A 144 -15.75 -1.85 -1.66
C LEU A 144 -17.24 -2.21 -1.73
N ASP A 145 -17.87 -2.42 -0.57
CA ASP A 145 -19.30 -2.75 -0.47
C ASP A 145 -20.19 -1.55 -0.80
N ALA A 146 -19.69 -0.32 -0.62
CA ALA A 146 -20.33 0.90 -1.12
C ALA A 146 -20.10 1.19 -2.62
N GLY A 147 -19.36 0.32 -3.32
CA GLY A 147 -19.19 0.40 -4.78
C GLY A 147 -18.00 1.24 -5.24
N TYR A 148 -17.11 1.65 -4.34
CA TYR A 148 -15.85 2.29 -4.72
C TYR A 148 -14.83 1.25 -5.20
N ARG A 149 -13.88 1.70 -6.04
CA ARG A 149 -12.60 0.99 -6.19
C ARG A 149 -11.61 1.57 -5.19
N VAL A 150 -10.75 0.73 -4.62
CA VAL A 150 -9.78 1.13 -3.60
C VAL A 150 -8.37 0.91 -4.13
N TYR A 151 -7.66 2.00 -4.39
CA TYR A 151 -6.26 1.96 -4.78
C TYR A 151 -5.38 2.01 -3.52
N LEU A 152 -4.50 1.05 -3.39
CA LEU A 152 -3.62 0.87 -2.25
C LEU A 152 -2.19 1.09 -2.70
N THR A 153 -1.49 2.00 -2.05
CA THR A 153 -0.10 2.30 -2.37
C THR A 153 0.65 2.75 -1.12
N ASP A 154 1.94 2.51 -1.06
CA ASP A 154 2.81 3.05 -0.03
C ASP A 154 3.48 4.34 -0.50
N ILE A 155 3.85 5.21 0.44
CA ILE A 155 4.65 6.40 0.10
C ILE A 155 6.01 6.00 -0.43
N PHE A 156 6.69 5.10 0.28
CA PHE A 156 7.95 4.53 -0.15
C PHE A 156 7.71 3.10 -0.61
N LYS A 157 8.15 2.75 -1.82
CA LYS A 157 7.98 1.39 -2.35
C LYS A 157 9.05 0.42 -1.86
N VAL A 158 10.04 0.93 -1.13
CA VAL A 158 11.20 0.19 -0.66
C VAL A 158 11.37 0.45 0.83
N TRP A 159 11.64 -0.62 1.56
CA TRP A 159 12.07 -0.58 2.95
C TRP A 159 13.37 -1.37 3.07
N VAL A 160 14.33 -0.84 3.83
CA VAL A 160 15.66 -1.44 3.98
C VAL A 160 15.91 -1.66 5.46
N SER A 161 16.22 -2.90 5.85
CA SER A 161 16.47 -3.23 7.26
C SER A 161 17.77 -2.62 7.77
N GLU A 162 17.77 -2.16 9.02
CA GLU A 162 19.01 -2.06 9.80
C GLU A 162 19.58 -3.45 10.11
N ALA A 163 20.85 -3.51 10.52
CA ALA A 163 21.53 -4.77 10.86
C ALA A 163 20.82 -5.56 11.98
N SER A 164 20.11 -4.87 12.90
CA SER A 164 19.30 -5.48 13.96
C SER A 164 17.91 -5.94 13.50
N CYS A 165 17.46 -5.53 12.30
CA CYS A 165 16.12 -5.79 11.74
C CYS A 165 14.92 -5.33 12.57
N ASP A 166 15.16 -4.56 13.64
CA ASP A 166 14.11 -3.97 14.46
C ASP A 166 13.53 -2.69 13.81
N ASP A 167 14.39 -1.96 13.10
CA ASP A 167 14.08 -0.70 12.44
C ASP A 167 14.53 -0.67 10.97
N GLY A 168 13.98 0.28 10.22
CA GLY A 168 14.32 0.51 8.82
C GLY A 168 15.24 1.71 8.67
N ILE A 169 16.23 1.58 7.79
CA ILE A 169 17.12 2.67 7.42
C ILE A 169 16.29 3.73 6.67
N PRO A 170 16.24 4.98 7.16
CA PRO A 170 15.53 6.04 6.45
C PRO A 170 16.14 6.26 5.07
N LEU A 171 15.29 6.35 4.05
CA LEU A 171 15.73 6.70 2.69
C LEU A 171 16.47 8.04 2.69
N SER A 172 17.45 8.17 1.80
CA SER A 172 18.11 9.44 1.54
C SER A 172 17.08 10.52 1.14
N LYS A 173 17.37 11.80 1.40
CA LYS A 173 16.49 12.90 0.98
C LYS A 173 16.21 12.88 -0.52
N LYS A 174 17.21 12.48 -1.33
CA LYS A 174 17.09 12.37 -2.79
C LYS A 174 16.10 11.28 -3.17
N ASP A 175 16.23 10.08 -2.63
CA ASP A 175 15.34 8.96 -2.94
C ASP A 175 13.94 9.17 -2.37
N GLY A 176 13.84 9.69 -1.14
CA GLY A 176 12.57 10.07 -0.56
C GLY A 176 11.80 11.07 -1.44
N SER A 177 12.50 12.08 -1.99
CA SER A 177 11.89 13.05 -2.91
C SER A 177 11.43 12.40 -4.23
N ARG A 178 12.19 11.43 -4.76
CA ARG A 178 11.79 10.66 -5.96
C ARG A 178 10.51 9.88 -5.72
N PHE A 179 10.42 9.17 -4.59
CA PHE A 179 9.20 8.42 -4.24
C PHE A 179 7.99 9.33 -4.05
N ILE A 180 8.16 10.51 -3.42
CA ILE A 180 7.08 11.50 -3.29
C ILE A 180 6.62 12.01 -4.66
N GLN A 181 7.54 12.22 -5.61
CA GLN A 181 7.20 12.62 -6.97
C GLN A 181 6.46 11.51 -7.73
N VAL A 182 6.88 10.26 -7.60
CA VAL A 182 6.18 9.10 -8.17
C VAL A 182 4.78 8.97 -7.58
N LEU A 183 4.63 9.06 -6.26
CA LEU A 183 3.32 9.03 -5.59
C LEU A 183 2.41 10.15 -6.09
N LYS A 184 2.93 11.36 -6.28
CA LYS A 184 2.15 12.49 -6.82
C LYS A 184 1.61 12.17 -8.22
N THR A 185 2.38 11.50 -9.07
CA THR A 185 1.87 11.11 -10.40
C THR A 185 0.92 9.92 -10.31
N GLU A 186 1.16 8.93 -9.45
CA GLU A 186 0.20 7.85 -9.18
C GLU A 186 -1.19 8.40 -8.81
N LEU A 187 -1.23 9.38 -7.91
CA LEU A 187 -2.50 10.02 -7.51
C LEU A 187 -3.19 10.73 -8.69
N LYS A 188 -2.45 11.24 -9.66
CA LYS A 188 -3.05 11.82 -10.88
C LYS A 188 -3.58 10.75 -11.83
N ILE A 189 -2.91 9.60 -11.94
CA ILE A 189 -3.34 8.49 -12.81
C ILE A 189 -4.70 7.95 -12.36
N PHE A 190 -4.90 7.82 -11.04
CA PHE A 190 -6.10 7.19 -10.48
C PHE A 190 -7.23 8.16 -10.14
N GLU A 191 -7.00 9.47 -10.27
CA GLU A 191 -7.97 10.56 -10.04
C GLU A 191 -8.88 10.29 -8.83
N PRO A 192 -8.30 10.18 -7.61
CA PRO A 192 -9.07 9.79 -6.44
C PRO A 192 -10.14 10.80 -6.10
N LEU A 193 -11.33 10.29 -5.80
CA LEU A 193 -12.38 11.07 -5.13
C LEU A 193 -11.93 11.49 -3.73
N ALA A 194 -11.27 10.59 -3.01
CA ALA A 194 -10.72 10.84 -1.69
C ALA A 194 -9.39 10.11 -1.48
N ILE A 195 -8.55 10.69 -0.64
CA ILE A 195 -7.26 10.11 -0.23
C ILE A 195 -7.30 9.92 1.28
N VAL A 196 -7.08 8.69 1.72
CA VAL A 196 -7.01 8.30 3.12
C VAL A 196 -5.56 8.03 3.47
N THR A 197 -5.13 8.52 4.63
CA THR A 197 -3.83 8.17 5.21
C THR A 197 -4.02 7.40 6.51
N TRP A 198 -3.24 6.34 6.68
CA TRP A 198 -3.18 5.58 7.91
C TRP A 198 -1.87 5.86 8.64
N GLY A 199 -1.96 6.61 9.74
CA GLY A 199 -0.84 6.97 10.60
C GLY A 199 -0.19 8.31 10.25
N LYS A 200 0.56 8.85 11.23
CA LYS A 200 1.16 10.19 11.15
C LYS A 200 2.17 10.33 10.02
N LYS A 201 3.02 9.32 9.81
CA LYS A 201 4.03 9.34 8.74
C LYS A 201 3.37 9.47 7.37
N ALA A 202 2.27 8.74 7.14
CA ALA A 202 1.52 8.86 5.89
C ALA A 202 0.88 10.23 5.70
N SER A 203 0.24 10.75 6.76
CA SER A 203 -0.33 12.10 6.82
C SER A 203 0.73 13.21 6.57
N THR A 204 1.91 13.11 7.18
CA THR A 204 2.97 14.10 7.02
C THR A 204 3.53 14.11 5.60
N ALA A 205 3.76 12.92 5.02
CA ALA A 205 4.25 12.83 3.65
C ALA A 205 3.25 13.40 2.65
N ILE A 206 1.95 13.09 2.78
CA ILE A 206 0.94 13.56 1.84
C ILE A 206 0.76 15.09 1.91
N LYS A 207 0.96 15.71 3.07
CA LYS A 207 0.93 17.18 3.24
C LYS A 207 2.03 17.90 2.44
N SER A 208 3.13 17.23 2.13
CA SER A 208 4.17 17.78 1.25
C SER A 208 3.75 17.84 -0.22
N ILE A 209 2.73 17.06 -0.59
CA ILE A 209 2.14 17.07 -1.92
C ILE A 209 0.98 18.08 -1.90
N LYS A 210 1.09 19.16 -2.69
CA LYS A 210 -0.03 20.09 -2.90
C LYS A 210 -1.12 19.39 -3.69
N LEU A 211 -2.09 18.82 -2.99
CA LEU A 211 -3.25 18.15 -3.55
C LEU A 211 -4.46 19.07 -3.57
N GLU A 212 -5.34 18.86 -4.54
CA GLU A 212 -6.63 19.54 -4.62
C GLU A 212 -7.62 18.98 -3.59
N VAL A 213 -7.54 17.67 -3.33
CA VAL A 213 -8.36 16.97 -2.33
C VAL A 213 -7.65 16.96 -0.99
N LYS A 214 -8.34 17.40 0.06
CA LYS A 214 -7.82 17.32 1.44
C LYS A 214 -7.77 15.86 1.89
N PRO A 215 -6.61 15.34 2.31
CA PRO A 215 -6.52 13.96 2.80
C PRO A 215 -7.33 13.74 4.08
N LEU A 216 -7.97 12.58 4.17
CA LEU A 216 -8.57 12.05 5.37
C LEU A 216 -7.52 11.34 6.22
N GLU A 217 -7.31 11.81 7.44
CA GLU A 217 -6.26 11.33 8.31
C GLU A 217 -6.85 10.43 9.40
N PHE A 218 -6.44 9.16 9.43
CA PHE A 218 -6.85 8.22 10.47
C PHE A 218 -5.62 7.63 11.19
N PRO A 219 -5.76 7.24 12.46
CA PRO A 219 -4.74 6.44 13.13
C PRO A 219 -4.49 5.15 12.35
N HIS A 220 -3.24 4.67 12.37
CA HIS A 220 -2.89 3.44 11.67
C HIS A 220 -3.72 2.25 12.23
N PRO A 221 -4.23 1.29 11.43
CA PRO A 221 -5.07 0.22 11.97
C PRO A 221 -4.35 -0.79 12.88
N SER A 222 -3.02 -0.79 12.91
CA SER A 222 -2.23 -1.70 13.76
C SER A 222 -2.52 -1.52 15.27
N GLY A 223 -2.19 -2.56 16.05
CA GLY A 223 -2.32 -2.54 17.51
C GLY A 223 -1.49 -1.44 18.19
N ALA A 224 -0.38 -1.02 17.57
CA ALA A 224 0.48 0.05 18.08
C ALA A 224 -0.24 1.40 18.19
N ALA A 225 -1.30 1.62 17.42
CA ALA A 225 -2.10 2.85 17.45
C ALA A 225 -3.37 2.74 18.32
N ASN A 226 -3.50 1.71 19.17
CA ASN A 226 -4.67 1.52 20.03
C ASN A 226 -4.99 2.75 20.90
N GLY A 227 -3.98 3.45 21.41
CA GLY A 227 -4.16 4.68 22.18
C GLY A 227 -4.81 5.79 21.36
N ALA A 228 -4.28 6.06 20.16
CA ALA A 228 -4.83 7.08 19.25
C ALA A 228 -6.25 6.74 18.80
N TRP A 229 -6.54 5.47 18.51
CA TRP A 229 -7.90 5.02 18.20
C TRP A 229 -8.87 5.22 19.38
N ARG A 230 -8.43 4.94 20.61
CA ARG A 230 -9.25 5.13 21.81
C ARG A 230 -9.59 6.60 22.02
N GLU A 231 -8.61 7.48 21.88
CA GLU A 231 -8.77 8.93 21.99
C GLU A 231 -9.73 9.45 20.92
N LEU A 232 -9.51 9.07 19.66
CA LEU A 232 -10.32 9.50 18.52
C LEU A 232 -11.80 9.09 18.64
N MET A 233 -12.06 7.87 19.10
CA MET A 233 -13.43 7.32 19.17
C MET A 233 -14.12 7.56 20.52
N GLY A 234 -13.39 7.97 21.56
CA GLY A 234 -13.88 8.01 22.95
C GLY A 234 -14.32 6.64 23.50
N LYS A 235 -13.89 5.53 22.88
CA LYS A 235 -14.33 4.14 23.16
C LYS A 235 -13.16 3.16 23.13
N PRO A 236 -13.28 1.96 23.72
CA PRO A 236 -12.28 0.92 23.58
C PRO A 236 -12.00 0.59 22.10
N PRO A 237 -10.73 0.41 21.69
CA PRO A 237 -10.35 0.22 20.28
C PRO A 237 -10.60 -1.23 19.80
N THR A 238 -11.83 -1.72 19.96
CA THR A 238 -12.25 -3.02 19.42
C THR A 238 -12.36 -2.95 17.90
N ARG A 239 -12.30 -4.10 17.23
CA ARG A 239 -12.48 -4.21 15.78
C ARG A 239 -13.80 -3.58 15.32
N GLU A 240 -14.89 -3.89 16.02
CA GLU A 240 -16.22 -3.38 15.73
C GLU A 240 -16.29 -1.85 15.89
N ASN A 241 -15.80 -1.30 17.00
CA ASN A 241 -15.80 0.14 17.22
C ASN A 241 -15.02 0.89 16.14
N ARG A 242 -13.87 0.34 15.72
CA ARG A 242 -13.06 0.91 14.63
C ARG A 242 -13.79 0.89 13.29
N ILE A 243 -14.41 -0.23 12.94
CA ILE A 243 -15.16 -0.35 11.68
C ILE A 243 -16.34 0.63 11.68
N ASN A 244 -17.10 0.70 12.77
CA ASN A 244 -18.26 1.59 12.88
C ASN A 244 -17.84 3.07 12.78
N TYR A 245 -16.81 3.48 13.51
CA TYR A 245 -16.30 4.84 13.45
C TYR A 245 -15.76 5.18 12.06
N TRP A 246 -14.93 4.30 11.49
CA TRP A 246 -14.41 4.45 10.13
C TRP A 246 -15.52 4.62 9.11
N GLN A 247 -16.53 3.75 9.14
CA GLN A 247 -17.66 3.79 8.23
C GLN A 247 -18.42 5.11 8.33
N GLN A 248 -18.70 5.57 9.55
CA GLN A 248 -19.38 6.84 9.79
C GLN A 248 -18.58 8.02 9.22
N GLU A 249 -17.30 8.15 9.58
CA GLU A 249 -16.48 9.30 9.21
C GLU A 249 -16.15 9.33 7.72
N VAL A 250 -15.80 8.17 7.14
CA VAL A 250 -15.42 8.11 5.73
C VAL A 250 -16.61 8.45 4.83
N PHE A 251 -17.82 7.98 5.17
CA PHE A 251 -19.01 8.30 4.36
C PHE A 251 -19.57 9.69 4.62
N ALA A 252 -19.45 10.23 5.83
CA ALA A 252 -19.77 11.63 6.09
C ALA A 252 -18.93 12.56 5.20
N HIS A 253 -17.66 12.23 4.97
CA HIS A 253 -16.82 12.98 4.03
C HIS A 253 -17.18 12.72 2.57
N LEU A 254 -17.31 11.45 2.16
CA LEU A 254 -17.56 11.09 0.77
C LEU A 254 -18.93 11.57 0.25
N SER A 255 -19.93 11.71 1.12
CA SER A 255 -21.25 12.26 0.75
C SER A 255 -21.23 13.79 0.55
N GLY A 256 -20.17 14.47 0.99
CA GLY A 256 -19.99 15.91 0.81
C GLY A 256 -19.15 16.30 -0.41
N LEU A 257 -18.68 15.33 -1.20
CA LEU A 257 -17.87 15.49 -2.41
C LEU A 257 -18.68 15.14 -3.66
#